data_AF-A0A7V3U1C6-F1
#
_entry.id   AF-A0A7V3U1C6-F1
#
_cell.length_a   1.000
_cell.length_b   1.000
_cell.length_c   1.000
_cell.angle_alpha   90.00
_cell.angle_beta   90.00
_cell.angle_gamma   90.00
#
_symmetry.space_group_name_H-M   'P 1'
#
loop_
_entity.id
_entity.type
_entity.pdbx_description
1 polymer ?
#
loop_
_entity_poly.entity_id
_entity_poly.type
_entity_poly.pdbx_seq_one_letter_code
_entity_poly.pdbx_strand_id
1 'polypeptide(L)'
;MTQTLKCISPIDGSVFVERPLLSMEQANEAVVRAKAAQKEWAARPLQDRIDLVMAGVAKVGEMNDVIVPELAKQMGRPVRYGGEFSGFNERA
;
A
#
# COMPACT_ATOMS: atom_id res chain seq x y z
N MET A 1 -20.17 12.27 -9.97
CA MET A 1 -19.41 11.02 -10.17
C MET A 1 -17.96 11.32 -9.88
N THR A 2 -17.29 10.51 -9.06
CA THR A 2 -15.85 10.63 -8.83
C THR A 2 -15.10 10.24 -10.10
N GLN A 3 -14.10 11.02 -10.49
CA GLN A 3 -13.20 10.63 -11.58
C GLN A 3 -12.48 9.33 -11.20
N THR A 4 -12.17 8.49 -12.18
CA THR A 4 -11.48 7.21 -11.97
C THR A 4 -10.04 7.33 -12.44
N LEU A 5 -9.10 7.06 -11.55
CA LEU A 5 -7.69 6.87 -11.90
C LEU A 5 -7.54 5.58 -12.68
N LYS A 6 -6.87 5.64 -13.83
CA LYS A 6 -6.47 4.46 -14.60
C LYS A 6 -4.95 4.32 -14.52
N CYS A 7 -4.48 3.23 -13.93
CA CYS A 7 -3.07 2.83 -14.05
C CYS A 7 -2.91 2.11 -15.38
N ILE A 8 -2.14 2.70 -16.28
CA ILE A 8 -1.83 2.13 -17.59
C ILE A 8 -0.50 1.39 -17.48
N SER A 9 -0.47 0.12 -17.88
CA SER A 9 0.75 -0.66 -17.90
C SER A 9 1.72 -0.11 -18.95
N PRO A 10 2.98 0.19 -18.60
CA PRO A 10 3.97 0.59 -19.59
C PRO A 10 4.47 -0.59 -20.45
N ILE A 11 4.07 -1.83 -20.14
CA ILE A 11 4.47 -3.02 -20.89
C ILE A 11 3.76 -3.08 -22.25
N ASP A 12 2.46 -2.79 -22.26
CA ASP A 12 1.59 -2.98 -23.43
C ASP A 12 0.55 -1.87 -23.64
N GLY A 13 0.52 -0.86 -22.78
CA GLY A 13 -0.45 0.24 -22.85
C GLY A 13 -1.86 -0.11 -22.40
N SER A 14 -2.08 -1.31 -21.84
CA SER A 14 -3.38 -1.72 -21.30
C SER A 14 -3.69 -1.01 -19.97
N VAL A 15 -4.98 -0.89 -19.64
CA VAL A 15 -5.40 -0.45 -18.30
C VAL A 15 -5.22 -1.63 -17.34
N PHE A 16 -4.27 -1.50 -16.41
CA PHE A 16 -3.96 -2.54 -15.43
C PHE A 16 -4.88 -2.48 -14.20
N VAL A 17 -5.12 -1.28 -13.66
CA VAL A 17 -6.01 -1.10 -12.52
C VAL A 17 -6.79 0.20 -12.64
N GLU A 18 -8.03 0.18 -12.18
CA GLU A 18 -8.87 1.37 -12.07
C GLU A 18 -9.25 1.59 -10.60
N ARG A 19 -9.18 2.85 -10.14
CA ARG A 19 -9.55 3.22 -8.77
C ARG A 19 -10.33 4.54 -8.78
N PRO A 20 -11.48 4.63 -8.09
CA PRO A 20 -12.16 5.90 -7.95
C PRO A 20 -11.28 6.86 -7.15
N LEU A 21 -11.18 8.11 -7.60
CA LEU A 21 -10.58 9.18 -6.83
C LEU A 21 -11.50 9.53 -5.65
N LEU A 22 -10.91 9.79 -4.49
CA LEU A 22 -11.67 10.31 -3.36
C LEU A 22 -12.23 11.69 -3.72
N SER A 23 -13.47 11.95 -3.31
CA SER A 23 -13.97 13.31 -3.20
C SER A 23 -13.24 14.05 -2.08
N MET A 24 -13.29 15.38 -2.09
CA MET A 24 -12.73 16.18 -1.00
C MET A 24 -13.37 15.83 0.35
N GLU A 25 -14.67 15.56 0.35
CA GLU A 25 -15.41 15.12 1.54
C GLU A 25 -14.88 13.77 2.06
N GLN A 26 -14.75 12.76 1.19
CA GLN A 26 -14.21 11.45 1.58
C GLN A 26 -12.77 11.53 2.09
N ALA A 27 -11.94 12.40 1.50
CA ALA A 27 -10.59 12.65 1.96
C ALA A 27 -10.58 13.29 3.35
N ASN A 28 -11.42 14.30 3.60
CA ASN A 28 -11.57 14.93 4.90
C ASN A 28 -12.06 13.93 5.96
N GLU A 29 -13.05 13.11 5.64
CA GLU A 29 -13.54 12.06 6.54
C GLU A 29 -12.45 11.05 6.91
N ALA A 30 -11.61 10.65 5.94
CA ALA A 30 -10.48 9.75 6.21
C ALA A 30 -9.49 10.36 7.20
N VAL A 31 -9.18 11.66 7.05
CA VAL A 31 -8.32 12.40 7.98
C VAL A 31 -8.97 12.50 9.37
N VAL A 32 -10.26 12.78 9.44
CA VAL A 32 -11.01 12.84 10.73
C VAL A 32 -10.96 11.50 11.44
N ARG A 33 -11.23 10.38 10.74
CA ARG A 33 -11.15 9.04 11.31
C ARG A 33 -9.75 8.71 11.81
N ALA A 34 -8.72 9.00 11.01
CA ALA A 34 -7.32 8.79 11.41
C ALA A 34 -6.96 9.60 12.66
N LYS A 35 -7.38 10.87 12.74
CA LYS A 35 -7.15 11.73 13.91
C LYS A 35 -7.86 11.23 15.17
N ALA A 36 -9.06 10.70 15.03
CA ALA A 36 -9.79 10.10 16.15
C ALA A 36 -9.06 8.84 16.68
N ALA A 37 -8.69 7.92 15.78
CA ALA A 37 -7.99 6.68 16.13
C ALA A 37 -6.57 6.92 16.67
N GLN A 38 -5.92 8.02 16.29
CA GLN A 38 -4.55 8.34 16.68
C GLN A 38 -4.37 8.41 18.21
N LYS A 39 -5.37 8.89 18.95
CA LYS A 39 -5.28 8.99 20.42
C LYS A 39 -5.16 7.61 21.07
N GLU A 40 -6.03 6.68 20.69
CA GLU A 40 -5.99 5.31 21.19
C GLU A 40 -4.74 4.58 20.72
N TRP A 41 -4.31 4.80 19.47
CA TRP A 41 -3.05 4.26 18.97
C TRP A 41 -1.84 4.75 19.77
N ALA A 42 -1.77 6.05 20.08
CA ALA A 42 -0.67 6.65 20.82
C ALA A 42 -0.62 6.22 22.29
N ALA A 43 -1.76 5.88 22.88
CA ALA A 43 -1.84 5.38 24.25
C ALA A 43 -1.34 3.93 24.40
N ARG A 44 -1.14 3.19 23.30
CA ARG A 44 -0.61 1.82 23.35
C ARG A 44 0.86 1.81 23.80
N PRO A 45 1.27 0.78 24.57
CA PRO A 45 2.68 0.51 24.82
C PRO A 45 3.49 0.52 23.52
N LEU A 46 4.74 0.97 23.61
CA LEU A 46 5.62 0.99 22.44
C LEU A 46 5.78 -0.41 21.85
N GLN A 47 5.93 -1.44 22.70
CA GLN A 47 6.10 -2.82 22.26
C GLN A 47 4.89 -3.31 21.44
N ASP A 48 3.66 -3.08 21.92
CA ASP A 48 2.45 -3.45 21.19
C ASP A 48 2.38 -2.81 19.79
N ARG A 49 2.86 -1.57 19.65
CA ARG A 49 2.91 -0.90 18.33
C ARG A 49 3.95 -1.52 17.42
N ILE A 50 5.13 -1.87 17.96
CA ILE A 50 6.18 -2.57 17.21
C ILE A 50 5.64 -3.92 16.74
N ASP A 51 5.05 -4.71 17.63
CA ASP A 51 4.55 -6.04 17.31
C ASP A 51 3.49 -6.01 16.20
N LEU A 52 2.59 -5.01 16.23
CA LEU A 52 1.58 -4.82 15.20
C LEU A 52 2.18 -4.41 13.84
N VAL A 53 3.18 -3.53 13.85
CA VAL A 53 3.88 -3.13 12.61
C VAL A 53 4.65 -4.31 12.03
N MET A 54 5.40 -5.05 12.86
CA MET A 54 6.16 -6.22 12.42
C MET A 54 5.26 -7.35 11.91
N ALA A 55 4.09 -7.56 12.53
CA ALA A 55 3.08 -8.48 12.00
C ALA A 55 2.57 -8.04 10.62
N GLY A 56 2.36 -6.75 10.40
CA GLY A 56 2.02 -6.19 9.09
C GLY A 56 3.12 -6.43 8.05
N VAL A 57 4.38 -6.20 8.42
CA VAL A 57 5.55 -6.42 7.55
C VAL A 57 5.67 -7.88 7.15
N ALA A 58 5.51 -8.80 8.10
CA ALA A 58 5.49 -10.24 7.82
C ALA A 58 4.37 -10.61 6.82
N LYS A 59 3.17 -10.07 7.01
CA LYS A 59 2.04 -10.30 6.09
C LYS A 59 2.30 -9.78 4.67
N VAL A 60 2.95 -8.62 4.53
CA VAL A 60 3.37 -8.13 3.21
C VAL A 60 4.40 -9.09 2.58
N GLY A 61 5.32 -9.64 3.37
CA GLY A 61 6.30 -10.61 2.93
C GLY A 61 5.69 -11.91 2.40
N GLU A 62 4.64 -12.41 3.05
CA GLU A 62 3.87 -13.57 2.59
C GLU A 62 3.21 -13.35 1.22
N MET A 63 2.97 -12.09 0.82
CA MET A 63 2.30 -11.73 -0.43
C MET A 63 3.27 -11.45 -1.59
N ASN A 64 4.57 -11.66 -1.41
CA ASN A 64 5.59 -11.23 -2.37
C ASN A 64 5.38 -11.84 -3.78
N ASP A 65 4.97 -13.11 -3.86
CA ASP A 65 4.69 -13.79 -5.15
C ASP A 65 3.54 -13.14 -5.94
N VAL A 66 2.65 -12.41 -5.26
CA VAL A 66 1.56 -11.63 -5.88
C VAL A 66 2.03 -10.21 -6.19
N ILE A 67 2.70 -9.57 -5.23
CA ILE A 67 3.11 -8.16 -5.33
C ILE A 67 4.14 -7.94 -6.44
N VAL A 68 5.11 -8.84 -6.61
CA VAL A 68 6.18 -8.63 -7.61
C VAL A 68 5.63 -8.60 -9.05
N PRO A 69 4.81 -9.57 -9.49
CA PRO A 69 4.17 -9.49 -10.81
C PRO A 69 3.28 -8.25 -10.98
N GLU A 70 2.55 -7.84 -9.95
CA GLU A 70 1.70 -6.64 -10.03
C GLU A 70 2.52 -5.35 -10.17
N LEU A 71 3.59 -5.20 -9.39
CA LEU A 71 4.51 -4.07 -9.50
C LEU A 71 5.18 -4.02 -10.88
N ALA A 72 5.57 -5.18 -11.43
CA ALA A 72 6.12 -5.27 -12.77
C ALA A 72 5.11 -4.75 -13.82
N LYS A 73 3.84 -5.12 -13.71
CA LYS A 73 2.78 -4.64 -14.61
C LYS A 73 2.49 -3.14 -14.43
N GLN A 74 2.62 -2.60 -13.23
CA GLN A 74 2.39 -1.18 -12.96
C GLN A 74 3.56 -0.29 -13.40
N MET A 75 4.80 -0.76 -13.30
CA MET A 75 6.00 0.08 -13.46
C MET A 75 6.93 -0.37 -14.60
N GLY A 76 6.69 -1.52 -15.22
CA GLY A 76 7.48 -2.04 -16.35
C GLY A 76 8.83 -2.67 -15.97
N ARG A 77 9.14 -2.78 -14.67
CA ARG A 77 10.38 -3.42 -14.19
C ARG A 77 10.28 -4.95 -14.31
N PRO A 78 11.25 -5.64 -14.92
CA PRO A 78 11.20 -7.10 -15.04
C PRO A 78 11.19 -7.84 -13.69
N VAL A 79 10.31 -8.84 -13.55
CA VAL A 79 10.15 -9.68 -12.34
C VAL A 79 11.46 -10.32 -11.87
N ARG A 80 12.36 -10.66 -12.80
CA ARG A 80 13.67 -11.28 -12.50
C ARG A 80 14.56 -10.45 -11.56
N TYR A 81 14.31 -9.13 -11.48
CA TYR A 81 15.03 -8.24 -10.55
C TYR A 81 14.40 -8.20 -9.15
N GLY A 82 13.48 -9.13 -8.87
CA GLY A 82 12.80 -9.27 -7.59
C GLY A 82 11.79 -8.16 -7.30
N GLY A 83 11.27 -8.20 -6.08
CA GLY A 83 10.38 -7.19 -5.52
C GLY A 83 11.10 -6.08 -4.78
N GLU A 84 10.30 -5.19 -4.20
CA GLU A 84 10.76 -4.13 -3.28
C GLU A 84 10.77 -4.59 -1.81
N PHE A 85 10.40 -5.85 -1.54
CA PHE A 85 10.17 -6.34 -0.19
C PHE A 85 11.43 -6.41 0.68
N SER A 86 12.60 -6.81 0.14
CA SER A 86 13.85 -6.88 0.95
C SER A 86 14.17 -5.52 1.58
N GLY A 87 14.21 -4.46 0.77
CA GLY A 87 14.46 -3.12 1.27
C GLY A 87 13.34 -2.58 2.15
N PHE A 88 12.08 -2.99 1.91
CA PHE A 88 10.97 -2.66 2.81
C PHE A 88 11.14 -3.30 4.20
N ASN A 89 11.50 -4.58 4.25
CA ASN A 89 11.70 -5.33 5.49
C ASN A 89 12.93 -4.86 6.28
N GLU A 90 14.01 -4.44 5.60
CA GLU A 90 15.21 -3.89 6.26
C GLU A 90 14.96 -2.56 7.00
N ARG A 91 13.90 -1.83 6.65
CA ARG A 91 13.54 -0.53 7.25
C ARG A 91 12.36 -0.58 8.23
N ALA A 92 11.82 -1.77 8.47
CA ALA A 92 10.77 -2.01 9.44
C ALA A 92 11.33 -2.06 10.86
#